data_AF-X7ZVZ6-F1
#
_entry.id   AF-X7ZVZ6-F1
#
_cell.length_a   1.000
_cell.length_b   1.000
_cell.length_c   1.000
_cell.angle_alpha   90.00
_cell.angle_beta   90.00
_cell.angle_gamma   90.00
#
_symmetry.space_group_name_H-M   'P 1'
#
loop_
_entity.id
_entity.type
_entity.pdbx_description
1 polymer ?
#
loop_
_entity_poly.entity_id
_entity_poly.type
_entity_poly.pdbx_seq_one_letter_code
_entity_poly.pdbx_strand_id
1 'polypeptide(L)'
;MTRLSEGGELGAESSVTKVFWSELDVALHQTALEIRGADAELVDRWSDGLLFALGGPIYAGTNEIQRNIIAERLLGLPREKSR
;
A
#
# COMPACT_ATOMS: atom_id res chain seq x y z
N MET A 1 -3.41 5.86 -15.69
CA MET A 1 -3.25 4.68 -16.55
C MET A 1 -3.19 5.03 -18.04
N THR A 2 -4.04 5.94 -18.55
CA THR A 2 -4.07 6.35 -19.98
C THR A 2 -2.71 6.83 -20.53
N ARG A 3 -1.94 7.65 -19.79
CA ARG A 3 -0.60 8.11 -20.21
C ARG A 3 0.45 7.00 -20.33
N LEU A 4 0.33 5.94 -19.52
CA LEU A 4 1.25 4.80 -19.54
C LEU A 4 1.02 3.95 -20.80
N SER A 5 -0.24 3.85 -21.22
CA SER A 5 -0.66 3.22 -22.47
C SER A 5 -0.09 3.94 -23.70
N GLU A 6 0.23 5.24 -23.56
CA GLU A 6 0.80 6.11 -24.59
C GLU A 6 2.34 6.21 -24.50
N GLY A 7 2.99 5.40 -23.66
CA GLY A 7 4.45 5.36 -23.53
C GLY A 7 5.05 6.38 -22.56
N GLY A 8 4.24 7.08 -21.77
CA GLY A 8 4.73 7.95 -20.69
C GLY A 8 5.30 7.14 -19.52
N GLU A 9 6.33 7.65 -18.84
CA GLU A 9 6.91 6.97 -17.68
C GLU A 9 5.98 6.99 -16.45
N LEU A 10 6.03 5.93 -15.63
CA LEU A 10 5.42 5.92 -14.30
C LEU A 10 6.26 6.81 -13.37
N GLY A 11 5.75 8.01 -13.09
CA GLY A 11 6.34 8.91 -12.10
C GLY A 11 5.99 8.54 -10.66
N ALA A 12 6.30 9.46 -9.74
CA ALA A 12 6.04 9.35 -8.30
C ALA A 12 4.54 9.21 -7.95
N GLU A 13 3.63 9.46 -8.89
CA GLU A 13 2.20 9.20 -8.76
C GLU A 13 1.88 7.71 -8.55
N SER A 14 2.74 6.80 -9.04
CA SER A 14 2.63 5.37 -8.78
C SER A 14 2.83 5.02 -7.30
N SER A 15 3.70 5.76 -6.59
CA SER A 15 3.92 5.62 -5.16
C SER A 15 2.68 5.97 -4.34
N VAL A 16 1.92 7.00 -4.75
CA VAL A 16 0.62 7.35 -4.13
C VAL A 16 -0.35 6.18 -4.24
N THR A 17 -0.46 5.62 -5.46
CA THR A 17 -1.33 4.48 -5.73
C THR A 17 -0.92 3.27 -4.90
N LYS A 18 0.38 2.98 -4.79
CA LYS A 18 0.90 1.87 -3.98
C LYS A 18 0.50 2.02 -2.51
N VAL A 19 0.82 3.17 -1.89
CA VAL A 19 0.53 3.40 -0.46
C VAL A 19 -0.95 3.22 -0.21
N PHE A 20 -1.79 3.90 -1.00
CA PHE A 20 -3.25 3.81 -0.88
C PHE A 20 -3.76 2.36 -0.93
N TRP A 21 -3.38 1.60 -1.96
CA TRP A 21 -3.88 0.22 -2.12
C TRP A 21 -3.36 -0.72 -1.05
N SER A 22 -2.10 -0.59 -0.63
CA SER A 22 -1.54 -1.43 0.42
C SER A 22 -2.20 -1.21 1.79
N GLU A 23 -2.55 0.04 2.12
CA GLU A 23 -3.26 0.36 3.36
C GLU A 23 -4.73 -0.05 3.27
N LEU A 24 -5.36 0.20 2.13
CA LEU A 24 -6.74 -0.18 1.89
C LEU A 24 -6.93 -1.69 1.99
N ASP A 25 -6.03 -2.49 1.43
CA ASP A 25 -6.12 -3.95 1.45
C ASP A 25 -6.09 -4.51 2.89
N VAL A 26 -5.19 -3.98 3.72
CA VAL A 26 -5.13 -4.32 5.15
C VAL A 26 -6.42 -3.90 5.86
N ALA A 27 -6.87 -2.65 5.67
CA ALA A 27 -8.06 -2.13 6.32
C ALA A 27 -9.33 -2.91 5.93
N LEU A 28 -9.46 -3.29 4.66
CA LEU A 28 -10.57 -4.10 4.17
C LEU A 28 -10.60 -5.49 4.82
N HIS A 29 -9.46 -6.16 4.89
CA HIS A 29 -9.38 -7.48 5.51
C HIS A 29 -9.61 -7.42 7.02
N GLN A 30 -9.06 -6.43 7.72
CA GLN A 30 -9.33 -6.20 9.14
C GLN A 30 -10.82 -5.96 9.39
N THR A 31 -11.44 -5.08 8.60
CA THR A 31 -12.89 -4.81 8.67
C THR A 31 -13.71 -6.08 8.44
N ALA A 32 -13.31 -6.92 7.48
CA ALA A 32 -13.99 -8.18 7.21
C ALA A 32 -13.91 -9.15 8.41
N LEU A 33 -12.75 -9.26 9.05
CA LEU A 33 -12.59 -10.06 10.26
C LEU A 33 -13.39 -9.51 11.44
N GLU A 34 -13.41 -8.19 11.63
CA GLU A 34 -14.23 -7.54 12.66
C GLU A 34 -15.72 -7.86 12.49
N ILE A 35 -16.24 -7.79 11.26
CA ILE A 35 -17.64 -8.13 10.94
C ILE A 35 -17.97 -9.60 11.27
N ARG A 36 -16.99 -10.50 11.12
CA ARG A 36 -17.18 -11.94 11.37
C ARG A 36 -17.15 -12.33 12.84
N GLY A 37 -16.65 -11.48 13.72
CA GLY A 37 -16.57 -11.77 15.16
C GLY A 37 -15.81 -13.07 15.42
N ALA A 38 -16.44 -14.01 16.13
CA ALA A 38 -15.80 -15.28 16.52
C ALA A 38 -15.34 -16.14 15.32
N ASP A 39 -15.99 -16.02 14.17
CA ASP A 39 -15.63 -16.78 12.96
C ASP A 39 -14.35 -16.26 12.31
N ALA A 40 -13.79 -15.14 12.77
CA ALA A 40 -12.51 -14.61 12.27
C ALA A 40 -11.30 -15.48 12.62
N GLU A 41 -11.41 -16.33 13.64
CA GLU A 41 -10.35 -17.26 14.08
C GLU A 41 -10.26 -18.51 13.19
N LEU A 42 -11.22 -18.70 12.28
CA LEU A 42 -11.20 -19.83 11.35
C LEU A 42 -10.18 -19.57 10.24
N VAL A 43 -9.40 -20.61 9.92
CA VAL A 43 -8.50 -20.58 8.76
C VAL A 43 -9.32 -20.69 7.48
N ASP A 44 -9.45 -19.58 6.77
CA ASP A 44 -10.13 -19.49 5.47
C ASP A 44 -9.60 -18.31 4.62
N ARG A 45 -10.28 -18.03 3.51
CA ARG A 45 -9.88 -16.99 2.57
C ARG A 45 -9.71 -15.59 3.18
N TRP A 46 -10.40 -15.29 4.28
CA TRP A 46 -10.30 -13.98 4.93
C TRP A 46 -9.10 -13.89 5.85
N SER A 47 -8.81 -14.93 6.63
CA SER A 47 -7.59 -15.00 7.44
C SER A 47 -6.35 -15.04 6.54
N ASP A 48 -6.38 -15.85 5.47
CA ASP A 48 -5.30 -15.95 4.49
C ASP A 48 -5.11 -14.62 3.74
N GLY A 49 -6.21 -13.96 3.39
CA GLY A 49 -6.22 -12.64 2.75
C GLY A 49 -5.57 -11.57 3.63
N LEU A 50 -5.90 -11.53 4.93
CA LEU A 50 -5.24 -10.60 5.85
C LEU A 50 -3.74 -10.88 5.96
N LEU A 51 -3.35 -12.14 6.12
CA LEU A 51 -1.93 -12.53 6.22
C LEU A 51 -1.13 -12.11 4.98
N PHE A 52 -1.74 -12.21 3.79
CA PHE A 52 -1.14 -11.68 2.56
C PHE A 52 -1.09 -10.15 2.55
N ALA A 53 -2.20 -9.47 2.87
CA ALA A 53 -2.31 -8.01 2.85
C ALA A 53 -1.28 -7.33 3.76
N LEU A 54 -0.93 -7.95 4.89
CA LEU A 54 0.11 -7.46 5.81
C LEU A 54 1.48 -7.32 5.15
N GLY A 55 1.76 -8.06 4.07
CA GLY A 55 2.98 -7.90 3.28
C GLY A 55 2.97 -6.63 2.41
N GLY A 56 1.80 -6.15 1.99
CA GLY A 56 1.62 -5.03 1.06
C GLY A 56 2.35 -3.74 1.46
N PRO A 57 2.24 -3.30 2.73
CA PRO A 57 2.99 -2.14 3.22
C PRO A 57 4.52 -2.30 3.20
N ILE A 58 5.05 -3.52 3.05
CA ILE A 58 6.48 -3.84 3.17
C ILE A 58 7.13 -4.11 1.80
N TYR A 59 6.56 -5.02 0.99
CA TYR A 59 7.19 -5.43 -0.26
C TYR A 59 7.12 -4.33 -1.33
N ALA A 60 8.01 -4.44 -2.33
CA ALA A 60 8.14 -3.47 -3.42
C ALA A 60 8.37 -2.02 -2.94
N GLY A 61 9.11 -1.89 -1.83
CA GLY A 61 9.38 -0.63 -1.15
C GLY A 61 8.33 -0.36 -0.07
N THR A 62 8.79 -0.15 1.16
CA THR A 62 7.90 0.06 2.29
C THR A 62 7.08 1.34 2.11
N ASN A 63 5.93 1.44 2.77
CA ASN A 63 5.10 2.64 2.67
C ASN A 63 5.84 3.91 3.13
N GLU A 64 6.80 3.80 4.04
CA GLU A 64 7.66 4.90 4.48
C GLU A 64 8.54 5.39 3.32
N ILE A 65 9.18 4.47 2.60
CA ILE A 65 9.98 4.80 1.42
C ILE A 65 9.10 5.41 0.32
N GLN A 66 7.90 4.87 0.11
CA GLN A 66 6.97 5.42 -0.88
C GLN A 66 6.48 6.82 -0.49
N ARG A 67 6.25 7.10 0.80
CA ARG A 67 5.93 8.44 1.30
C ARG A 67 7.09 9.41 1.12
N ASN A 68 8.34 8.96 1.28
CA ASN A 68 9.52 9.79 0.96
C ASN A 68 9.58 10.11 -0.54
N ILE A 69 9.30 9.15 -1.42
CA ILE A 69 9.21 9.40 -2.87
C ILE A 69 8.13 10.44 -3.19
N ILE A 70 6.95 10.32 -2.57
CA ILE A 70 5.85 11.29 -2.72
C ILE A 70 6.32 12.66 -2.24
N ALA A 71 6.90 12.76 -1.04
CA ALA A 71 7.38 14.02 -0.49
C ALA A 71 8.43 14.70 -1.38
N GLU A 72 9.48 13.97 -1.76
CA GLU A 72 10.63 14.54 -2.47
C GLU A 72 10.36 14.77 -3.96
N ARG A 73 9.74 13.79 -4.63
CA ARG A 73 9.65 13.78 -6.10
C ARG A 73 8.30 14.27 -6.62
N LEU A 74 7.23 14.14 -5.83
CA LEU A 74 5.91 14.65 -6.22
C LEU A 74 5.64 16.03 -5.61
N LEU A 75 5.97 16.23 -4.33
CA LEU A 75 5.68 17.48 -3.61
C LEU A 75 6.87 18.46 -3.56
N GLY A 76 8.06 18.05 -4.00
CA GLY A 76 9.25 18.91 -4.04
C GLY A 76 9.82 19.26 -2.66
N LEU A 77 9.51 18.46 -1.64
CA LEU A 77 10.01 18.68 -0.29
C LEU A 77 11.51 18.32 -0.19
N PRO A 78 12.25 18.95 0.75
CA PRO A 78 13.65 18.59 1.00
C PRO A 78 13.78 17.12 1.41
N ARG A 79 14.84 16.49 0.91
CA ARG A 79 15.17 15.09 1.21
C ARG A 79 15.41 14.87 2.70
N GLU A 80 14.90 13.75 3.20
CA GLU A 80 15.11 13.35 4.59
C GLU A 80 16.63 13.17 4.86
N LYS A 81 17.12 13.75 5.95
CA LYS A 81 18.54 13.64 6.31
C LYS A 81 18.83 12.21 6.74
N SER A 82 19.77 11.54 6.06
CA SER A 82 20.32 10.29 6.60
C SER A 82 21.06 10.62 7.89
N ARG A 83 20.58 10.06 9.00
CA ARG A 83 21.23 10.14 10.30
C ARG A 83 22.63 9.54 10.27
#